data_AF-A0A449BI52-F1
#
_entry.id   AF-A0A449BI52-F1
#
_cell.length_a   1.000
_cell.length_b   1.000
_cell.length_c   1.000
_cell.angle_alpha   90.00
_cell.angle_beta   90.00
_cell.angle_gamma   90.00
#
_symmetry.space_group_name_H-M   'P 1'
#
loop_
_entity.id
_entity.type
_entity.pdbx_description
1 polymer ?
#
loop_
_entity_poly.entity_id
_entity_poly.type
_entity_poly.pdbx_seq_one_letter_code
_entity_poly.pdbx_strand_id
1 'polypeptide(L)'
;MLKINENIRILRKDNNLTQEKLASYLNLSAVSVSKWESGETCPDISLIPELAYIFKVSIDELMGYDYTKKELEILDIMDKYQKIDNHLKYNGECKLINDAYRKYPNDLRIINLYMFDKAGGYADNDPKVLIKHSVELLHLSNKIKEESKDLKLVIDAITLAAKIYLATNQKEKSIELIHGLPSLYHTSNQRLEQLFDKNTKAYMDVLNENLKEVSSLFGDKLIKSIYYDLNLTNTEKKTKIESLLKWLCIESKNYIGVAEIYNQIYNRAMHYKML
;
A
#
# COMPACT_ATOMS: atom_id res chain seq x y z
N MET A 1 -14.65 18.48 -8.18
CA MET A 1 -15.78 19.34 -7.75
C MET A 1 -17.05 18.61 -8.12
N LEU A 2 -18.05 18.56 -7.22
CA LEU A 2 -19.36 17.99 -7.54
C LEU A 2 -20.01 18.85 -8.63
N LYS A 3 -20.69 18.22 -9.59
CA LYS A 3 -21.24 18.87 -10.79
C LYS A 3 -22.77 18.94 -10.75
N ILE A 4 -23.32 19.17 -9.56
CA ILE A 4 -24.76 19.11 -9.30
C ILE A 4 -25.56 20.11 -10.17
N ASN A 5 -25.04 21.31 -10.40
CA ASN A 5 -25.67 22.33 -11.24
C ASN A 5 -25.82 21.86 -12.70
N GLU A 6 -24.72 21.32 -13.27
CA GLU A 6 -24.71 20.76 -14.62
C GLU A 6 -25.66 19.56 -14.71
N ASN A 7 -25.63 18.68 -13.71
CA ASN A 7 -26.45 17.47 -13.67
C ASN A 7 -27.93 17.76 -13.51
N ILE A 8 -28.34 18.70 -12.65
CA ILE A 8 -29.75 19.14 -12.54
C ILE A 8 -30.25 19.61 -13.90
N ARG A 9 -29.44 20.40 -14.62
CA ARG A 9 -29.81 20.93 -15.94
C ARG A 9 -29.96 19.82 -16.99
N ILE A 10 -29.03 18.86 -16.99
CA ILE A 10 -29.05 17.71 -17.92
C ILE A 10 -30.25 16.83 -17.60
N LEU A 11 -30.37 16.36 -16.37
CA LEU A 11 -31.43 15.45 -15.92
C LEU A 11 -32.83 16.06 -16.07
N ARG A 12 -32.99 17.37 -15.82
CA ARG A 12 -34.25 18.07 -16.06
C ARG A 12 -34.65 18.03 -17.52
N LYS A 13 -33.70 18.29 -18.44
CA LYS A 13 -33.95 18.24 -19.88
C LYS A 13 -34.25 16.81 -20.35
N ASP A 14 -33.52 15.83 -19.85
CA ASP A 14 -33.73 14.41 -20.18
C ASP A 14 -35.10 13.91 -19.72
N ASN A 15 -35.62 14.47 -18.63
CA ASN A 15 -36.99 14.23 -18.14
C ASN A 15 -38.05 15.15 -18.78
N ASN A 16 -37.70 15.94 -19.80
CA ASN A 16 -38.60 16.88 -20.50
C ASN A 16 -39.31 17.88 -19.56
N LEU A 17 -38.63 18.35 -18.51
CA LEU A 17 -39.16 19.31 -17.56
C LEU A 17 -38.67 20.73 -17.89
N THR A 18 -39.53 21.74 -17.76
CA THR A 18 -39.09 23.14 -17.73
C THR A 18 -38.61 23.52 -16.33
N GLN A 19 -37.93 24.66 -16.18
CA GLN A 19 -37.50 25.14 -14.85
C GLN A 19 -38.72 25.41 -13.95
N GLU A 20 -39.78 25.95 -14.52
CA GLU A 20 -41.07 26.19 -13.84
C GLU A 20 -41.71 24.89 -13.38
N LYS A 21 -41.69 23.85 -14.24
CA LYS A 21 -42.28 22.56 -13.91
C LYS A 21 -41.52 21.86 -12.78
N LEU A 22 -40.19 21.86 -12.85
CA LEU A 22 -39.36 21.32 -11.76
C LEU A 22 -39.57 22.10 -10.46
N ALA A 23 -39.63 23.44 -10.53
CA ALA A 23 -39.88 24.27 -9.36
C ALA A 23 -41.26 23.98 -8.74
N SER A 24 -42.28 23.76 -9.57
CA SER A 24 -43.63 23.43 -9.09
C SER A 24 -43.68 22.09 -8.35
N TYR A 25 -42.93 21.08 -8.79
CA TYR A 25 -42.83 19.79 -8.09
C TYR A 25 -42.20 19.91 -6.70
N LEU A 26 -41.34 20.90 -6.50
CA LEU A 26 -40.62 21.14 -5.25
C LEU A 26 -41.25 22.25 -4.39
N ASN A 27 -42.38 22.83 -4.82
CA ASN A 27 -43.00 24.00 -4.20
C ASN A 27 -42.07 25.23 -4.10
N LEU A 28 -41.30 25.48 -5.15
CA LEU A 28 -40.32 26.57 -5.24
C LEU A 28 -40.62 27.51 -6.41
N SER A 29 -39.87 28.62 -6.48
CA SER A 29 -39.88 29.51 -7.62
C SER A 29 -38.94 29.01 -8.74
N ALA A 30 -39.31 29.22 -10.01
CA ALA A 30 -38.46 28.91 -11.16
C ALA A 30 -37.09 29.61 -11.10
N VAL A 31 -37.03 30.80 -10.47
CA VAL A 31 -35.80 31.54 -10.20
C VAL A 31 -34.82 30.71 -9.35
N SER A 32 -35.31 29.93 -8.40
CA SER A 32 -34.48 29.07 -7.56
C SER A 32 -33.79 27.99 -8.40
N VAL A 33 -34.55 27.29 -9.24
CA VAL A 33 -34.01 26.28 -10.16
C VAL A 33 -33.02 26.90 -11.15
N SER A 34 -33.32 28.08 -11.70
CA SER A 34 -32.42 28.78 -12.61
C SER A 34 -31.07 29.09 -11.96
N LYS A 35 -31.09 29.60 -10.72
CA LYS A 35 -29.87 29.88 -9.94
C LYS A 35 -29.09 28.62 -9.58
N TRP A 36 -29.76 27.48 -9.40
CA TRP A 36 -29.08 26.20 -9.22
C TRP A 36 -28.36 25.78 -10.50
N GLU A 37 -29.02 25.86 -11.65
CA GLU A 37 -28.43 25.47 -12.94
C GLU A 37 -27.31 26.40 -13.40
N SER A 38 -27.34 27.69 -13.01
CA SER A 38 -26.25 28.64 -13.27
C SER A 38 -25.06 28.49 -12.31
N GLY A 39 -25.22 27.71 -11.23
CA GLY A 39 -24.21 27.55 -10.19
C GLY A 39 -24.11 28.74 -9.22
N GLU A 40 -25.03 29.71 -9.29
CA GLU A 40 -25.10 30.81 -8.33
C GLU A 40 -25.48 30.35 -6.92
N THR A 41 -26.33 29.33 -6.83
CA THR A 41 -26.75 28.72 -5.56
C THR A 41 -26.82 27.20 -5.70
N CYS A 42 -26.99 26.48 -4.60
CA CYS A 42 -27.16 25.03 -4.56
C CYS A 42 -28.53 24.70 -3.97
N PRO A 43 -29.21 23.60 -4.40
CA PRO A 43 -30.35 23.10 -3.67
C PRO A 43 -30.00 22.83 -2.21
N ASP A 44 -30.98 23.03 -1.33
CA ASP A 44 -30.87 22.61 0.07
C ASP A 44 -30.70 21.09 0.14
N ILE A 45 -29.95 20.60 1.13
CA ILE A 45 -29.69 19.17 1.30
C ILE A 45 -30.99 18.35 1.45
N SER A 46 -32.04 18.96 2.01
CA SER A 46 -33.37 18.34 2.15
C SER A 46 -34.07 18.10 0.81
N LEU A 47 -33.70 18.84 -0.26
CA LEU A 47 -34.31 18.72 -1.59
C LEU A 47 -33.62 17.68 -2.48
N ILE A 48 -32.43 17.21 -2.08
CA ILE A 48 -31.63 16.25 -2.85
C ILE A 48 -32.37 14.90 -3.05
N PRO A 49 -33.02 14.30 -2.04
CA PRO A 49 -33.78 13.06 -2.24
C PRO A 49 -34.95 13.23 -3.20
N GLU A 50 -35.67 14.35 -3.12
CA GLU A 50 -36.80 14.62 -4.02
C GLU A 50 -36.34 14.86 -5.46
N LEU A 51 -35.25 15.61 -5.66
CA LEU A 51 -34.63 15.79 -6.98
C LEU A 51 -34.22 14.45 -7.60
N ALA A 52 -33.55 13.60 -6.81
CA ALA A 52 -33.15 12.27 -7.27
C ALA A 52 -34.37 11.41 -7.66
N TYR A 53 -35.45 11.46 -6.86
CA TYR A 53 -36.71 10.77 -7.16
C TYR A 53 -37.38 11.28 -8.44
N ILE A 54 -37.48 12.61 -8.63
CA ILE A 54 -38.08 13.25 -9.82
C ILE A 54 -37.31 12.83 -11.08
N PHE A 55 -35.98 12.84 -11.02
CA PHE A 55 -35.13 12.50 -12.15
C PHE A 55 -34.91 11.00 -12.36
N LYS A 56 -35.34 10.16 -11.39
CA LYS A 56 -35.18 8.70 -11.39
C LYS A 56 -33.72 8.24 -11.44
N VAL A 57 -32.87 8.95 -10.72
CA VAL A 57 -31.43 8.66 -10.61
C VAL A 57 -31.03 8.43 -9.17
N SER A 58 -29.83 7.89 -8.94
CA SER A 58 -29.25 7.88 -7.60
C SER A 58 -28.82 9.27 -7.15
N ILE A 59 -28.67 9.48 -5.84
CA ILE A 59 -28.11 10.73 -5.31
C ILE A 59 -26.67 10.93 -5.82
N ASP A 60 -25.86 9.87 -5.91
CA ASP A 60 -24.50 9.95 -6.43
C ASP A 60 -24.47 10.46 -7.88
N GLU A 61 -25.36 9.93 -8.73
CA GLU A 61 -25.51 10.39 -10.10
C GLU A 61 -25.99 11.84 -10.17
N LEU A 62 -26.96 12.25 -9.36
CA LEU A 62 -27.39 13.65 -9.25
C LEU A 62 -26.24 14.58 -8.86
N MET A 63 -25.43 14.18 -7.87
CA MET A 63 -24.29 14.97 -7.39
C MET A 63 -23.09 14.94 -8.34
N GLY A 64 -23.07 14.02 -9.31
CA GLY A 64 -21.94 13.75 -10.19
C GLY A 64 -20.76 13.13 -9.45
N TYR A 65 -21.05 12.35 -8.40
CA TYR A 65 -20.08 11.60 -7.63
C TYR A 65 -20.01 10.16 -8.15
N ASP A 66 -18.79 9.70 -8.43
CA ASP A 66 -18.54 8.33 -8.84
C ASP A 66 -17.40 7.77 -7.99
N TYR A 67 -17.78 7.01 -6.96
CA TYR A 67 -16.83 6.34 -6.08
C TYR A 67 -15.94 5.38 -6.86
N THR A 68 -16.54 4.54 -7.70
CA THR A 68 -15.85 3.50 -8.47
C THR A 68 -14.81 4.10 -9.39
N LYS A 69 -15.12 5.21 -10.07
CA LYS A 69 -14.15 5.91 -10.91
C LYS A 69 -12.96 6.45 -10.12
N LYS A 70 -13.19 7.02 -8.93
CA LYS A 70 -12.08 7.48 -8.08
C LYS A 70 -11.22 6.33 -7.59
N GLU A 71 -11.84 5.22 -7.19
CA GLU A 71 -11.14 4.02 -6.76
C GLU A 71 -10.28 3.45 -7.90
N LEU A 72 -10.84 3.32 -9.11
CA LEU A 72 -10.09 2.89 -10.30
C LEU A 72 -8.92 3.83 -10.63
N GLU A 73 -9.10 5.14 -10.43
CA GLU A 73 -8.03 6.11 -10.63
C GLU A 73 -6.89 5.93 -9.62
N ILE A 74 -7.20 5.68 -8.34
CA ILE A 74 -6.21 5.39 -7.29
C ILE A 74 -5.45 4.10 -7.64
N LEU A 75 -6.16 3.04 -8.02
CA LEU A 75 -5.56 1.77 -8.40
C LEU A 75 -4.63 1.90 -9.61
N ASP A 76 -5.03 2.67 -10.62
CA ASP A 76 -4.19 2.98 -11.80
C ASP A 76 -2.93 3.78 -11.42
N ILE A 77 -3.05 4.77 -10.52
CA ILE A 77 -1.90 5.50 -9.99
C ILE A 77 -0.93 4.55 -9.26
N MET A 78 -1.47 3.65 -8.43
CA MET A 78 -0.66 2.68 -7.67
C MET A 78 0.08 1.72 -8.60
N ASP A 79 -0.60 1.18 -9.63
CA ASP A 79 0.01 0.31 -10.64
C ASP A 79 1.11 1.04 -11.43
N LYS A 80 0.83 2.27 -11.88
CA LYS A 80 1.84 3.12 -12.53
C LYS A 80 3.04 3.36 -11.64
N TYR A 81 2.80 3.70 -10.36
CA TYR A 81 3.88 3.90 -9.40
C TYR A 81 4.71 2.62 -9.21
N GLN A 82 4.09 1.44 -9.14
CA GLN A 82 4.81 0.17 -9.04
C GLN A 82 5.69 -0.13 -10.26
N LYS A 83 5.36 0.41 -11.44
CA LYS A 83 6.13 0.20 -12.68
C LYS A 83 7.25 1.21 -12.92
N ILE A 84 7.34 2.29 -12.15
CA ILE A 84 8.45 3.26 -12.24
C ILE A 84 9.77 2.53 -11.88
N ASP A 85 10.91 3.01 -12.38
CA ASP A 85 12.21 2.48 -11.96
C ASP A 85 12.51 2.84 -10.49
N ASN A 86 13.14 1.94 -9.73
CA ASN A 86 13.41 2.17 -8.31
C ASN A 86 14.32 3.37 -8.02
N HIS A 87 15.15 3.85 -8.96
CA HIS A 87 15.94 5.08 -8.75
C HIS A 87 15.12 6.36 -8.98
N LEU A 88 14.03 6.25 -9.74
CA LEU A 88 13.07 7.35 -9.98
C LEU A 88 11.97 7.36 -8.92
N LYS A 89 11.64 6.18 -8.37
CA LYS A 89 10.97 6.09 -7.08
C LYS A 89 11.96 6.43 -5.99
N TYR A 90 11.47 6.86 -4.84
CA TYR A 90 12.30 7.02 -3.65
C TYR A 90 13.39 8.10 -3.76
N ASN A 91 13.26 9.01 -4.71
CA ASN A 91 14.07 10.24 -4.75
C ASN A 91 13.45 11.36 -3.88
N GLY A 92 12.32 11.08 -3.23
CA GLY A 92 11.56 12.03 -2.41
C GLY A 92 10.78 13.08 -3.19
N GLU A 93 10.83 13.04 -4.52
CA GLU A 93 10.24 14.03 -5.43
C GLU A 93 9.47 13.38 -6.58
N CYS A 94 9.03 12.12 -6.43
CA CYS A 94 8.30 11.44 -7.49
C CYS A 94 7.00 12.20 -7.78
N LYS A 95 6.92 12.83 -8.96
CA LYS A 95 5.81 13.72 -9.32
C LYS A 95 4.46 13.01 -9.25
N LEU A 96 4.38 11.77 -9.74
CA LEU A 96 3.16 10.98 -9.74
C LEU A 96 2.58 10.84 -8.33
N ILE A 97 3.41 10.45 -7.35
CA ILE A 97 2.90 10.21 -6.00
C ILE A 97 2.66 11.51 -5.22
N ASN A 98 3.45 12.55 -5.48
CA ASN A 98 3.20 13.87 -4.90
C ASN A 98 1.86 14.46 -5.37
N ASP A 99 1.56 14.37 -6.67
CA ASP A 99 0.29 14.82 -7.22
C ASP A 99 -0.88 13.96 -6.73
N ALA A 100 -0.67 12.64 -6.61
CA ALA A 100 -1.66 11.72 -6.04
C ALA A 100 -1.96 12.03 -4.57
N TYR A 101 -0.95 12.28 -3.74
CA TYR A 101 -1.13 12.63 -2.33
C TYR A 101 -1.89 13.95 -2.18
N ARG A 102 -1.62 14.95 -3.02
CA ARG A 102 -2.39 16.20 -3.05
C ARG A 102 -3.86 15.97 -3.42
N LYS A 103 -4.12 15.06 -4.36
CA LYS A 103 -5.48 14.75 -4.85
C LYS A 103 -6.26 13.85 -3.88
N TYR A 104 -5.58 12.91 -3.23
CA TYR A 104 -6.15 11.89 -2.34
C TYR A 104 -5.44 11.86 -0.97
N PRO A 105 -5.45 12.96 -0.20
CA PRO A 105 -4.66 13.09 1.04
C PRO A 105 -5.14 12.19 2.20
N ASN A 106 -6.28 11.51 2.03
CA ASN A 106 -6.87 10.60 3.00
C ASN A 106 -6.87 9.14 2.54
N ASP A 107 -6.40 8.83 1.33
CA ASP A 107 -6.25 7.44 0.92
C ASP A 107 -4.96 6.88 1.55
N LEU A 108 -5.12 5.94 2.51
CA LEU A 108 -4.00 5.42 3.29
C LEU A 108 -2.95 4.67 2.43
N ARG A 109 -3.34 4.15 1.26
CA ARG A 109 -2.42 3.48 0.33
C ARG A 109 -1.54 4.50 -0.35
N ILE A 110 -2.13 5.62 -0.80
CA ILE A 110 -1.38 6.76 -1.36
C ILE A 110 -0.47 7.39 -0.30
N ILE A 111 -0.94 7.55 0.95
CA ILE A 111 -0.09 8.03 2.05
C ILE A 111 1.11 7.10 2.25
N ASN A 112 0.90 5.77 2.26
CA ASN A 112 1.98 4.81 2.41
C ASN A 112 3.04 4.98 1.32
N LEU A 113 2.62 5.01 0.06
CA LEU A 113 3.53 5.20 -1.08
C LEU A 113 4.27 6.54 -1.00
N TYR A 114 3.58 7.63 -0.63
CA TYR A 114 4.19 8.94 -0.45
C TYR A 114 5.25 8.93 0.66
N MET A 115 4.95 8.32 1.81
CA MET A 115 5.90 8.22 2.93
C MET A 115 7.18 7.50 2.51
N PHE A 116 7.06 6.36 1.81
CA PHE A 116 8.23 5.60 1.37
C PHE A 116 8.98 6.27 0.23
N ASP A 117 8.31 7.04 -0.64
CA ASP A 117 8.98 7.94 -1.58
C ASP A 117 9.87 8.96 -0.86
N LYS A 118 9.30 9.66 0.13
CA LYS A 118 10.00 10.65 0.96
C LYS A 118 11.11 10.07 1.80
N ALA A 119 10.93 8.85 2.32
CA ALA A 119 11.90 8.17 3.15
C ALA A 119 13.12 7.65 2.38
N GLY A 120 13.06 7.62 1.05
CA GLY A 120 14.13 7.02 0.23
C GLY A 120 14.03 5.50 0.09
N GLY A 121 12.82 4.93 0.20
CA GLY A 121 12.56 3.51 -0.08
C GLY A 121 12.09 2.72 1.13
N TYR A 122 11.75 1.45 0.91
CA TYR A 122 11.28 0.55 1.97
C TYR A 122 12.41 -0.04 2.82
N ALA A 123 13.66 0.04 2.34
CA ALA A 123 14.83 -0.51 3.00
C ALA A 123 16.02 0.46 2.87
N ASP A 124 17.02 0.29 3.74
CA ASP A 124 18.31 0.98 3.68
C ASP A 124 18.23 2.52 3.57
N ASN A 125 17.25 3.11 4.26
CA ASN A 125 16.99 4.55 4.27
C ASN A 125 18.17 5.36 4.80
N ASP A 126 18.49 6.49 4.15
CA ASP A 126 19.46 7.46 4.69
C ASP A 126 18.92 8.09 5.99
N PRO A 127 19.61 7.93 7.14
CA PRO A 127 19.19 8.53 8.40
C PRO A 127 19.00 10.05 8.31
N LYS A 128 19.78 10.76 7.49
CA LYS A 128 19.65 12.21 7.33
C LYS A 128 18.31 12.59 6.69
N VAL A 129 17.85 11.80 5.72
CA VAL A 129 16.54 11.98 5.09
C VAL A 129 15.42 11.73 6.10
N LEU A 130 15.53 10.65 6.89
CA LEU A 130 14.55 10.33 7.93
C LEU A 130 14.47 11.43 9.00
N ILE A 131 15.61 11.95 9.47
CA ILE A 131 15.64 13.05 10.46
C ILE A 131 14.97 14.30 9.88
N LYS A 132 15.34 14.68 8.64
CA LYS A 132 14.79 15.86 7.94
C LYS A 132 13.28 15.85 7.84
N HIS A 133 12.67 14.68 7.58
CA HIS A 133 11.23 14.52 7.39
C HIS A 133 10.51 13.88 8.58
N SER A 134 11.18 13.75 9.73
CA SER A 134 10.72 12.95 10.86
C SER A 134 9.32 13.32 11.38
N VAL A 135 9.05 14.62 11.53
CA VAL A 135 7.76 15.11 12.06
C VAL A 135 6.60 14.73 11.13
N GLU A 136 6.75 14.98 9.83
CA GLU A 136 5.75 14.65 8.81
C GLU A 136 5.52 13.15 8.73
N LEU A 137 6.60 12.37 8.58
CA LEU A 137 6.51 10.93 8.40
C LEU A 137 5.98 10.21 9.64
N LEU A 138 6.30 10.67 10.85
CA LEU A 138 5.71 10.13 12.07
C LEU A 138 4.22 10.45 12.18
N HIS A 139 3.79 11.65 11.80
CA HIS A 139 2.38 12.01 11.77
C HIS A 139 1.60 11.09 10.82
N LEU A 140 2.09 10.91 9.60
CA LEU A 140 1.47 10.03 8.61
C LEU A 140 1.51 8.56 9.01
N SER A 141 2.61 8.10 9.63
CA SER A 141 2.72 6.73 10.15
C SER A 141 1.68 6.47 11.25
N ASN A 142 1.48 7.42 12.18
CA ASN A 142 0.46 7.31 13.21
C ASN A 142 -0.96 7.29 12.62
N LYS A 143 -1.23 8.15 11.62
CA LYS A 143 -2.51 8.14 10.91
C LYS A 143 -2.84 6.77 10.32
N ILE A 144 -1.90 6.15 9.59
CA ILE A 144 -2.11 4.80 9.05
C ILE A 144 -2.32 3.78 10.17
N LYS A 145 -1.51 3.83 11.24
CA LYS A 145 -1.62 2.92 12.37
C LYS A 145 -3.00 3.00 13.05
N GLU A 146 -3.59 4.19 13.15
CA GLU A 146 -4.86 4.43 13.84
C GLU A 146 -6.09 4.18 12.94
N GLU A 147 -6.00 4.52 11.65
CA GLU A 147 -7.15 4.49 10.74
C GLU A 147 -7.21 3.25 9.84
N SER A 148 -6.09 2.57 9.58
CA SER A 148 -6.03 1.44 8.64
C SER A 148 -6.55 0.14 9.24
N LYS A 149 -7.37 -0.57 8.47
CA LYS A 149 -7.73 -1.98 8.71
C LYS A 149 -6.83 -2.96 7.95
N ASP A 150 -6.00 -2.46 7.04
CA ASP A 150 -5.01 -3.27 6.33
C ASP A 150 -3.73 -3.39 7.16
N LEU A 151 -3.50 -4.59 7.70
CA LEU A 151 -2.33 -4.92 8.53
C LEU A 151 -1.01 -4.69 7.79
N LYS A 152 -0.96 -4.81 6.46
CA LYS A 152 0.28 -4.57 5.70
C LYS A 152 0.68 -3.09 5.80
N LEU A 153 -0.27 -2.19 5.60
CA LEU A 153 -0.05 -0.74 5.75
C LEU A 153 0.34 -0.38 7.19
N VAL A 154 -0.29 -1.03 8.19
CA VAL A 154 0.04 -0.81 9.60
C VAL A 154 1.47 -1.25 9.91
N ILE A 155 1.89 -2.43 9.43
CA ILE A 155 3.26 -2.94 9.61
C ILE A 155 4.28 -2.03 8.94
N ASP A 156 3.99 -1.58 7.72
CA ASP A 156 4.81 -0.61 6.97
C ASP A 156 5.00 0.69 7.76
N ALA A 157 3.91 1.28 8.26
CA ALA A 157 3.92 2.49 9.06
C ALA A 157 4.68 2.33 10.39
N ILE A 158 4.48 1.23 11.11
CA ILE A 158 5.23 0.90 12.34
C ILE A 158 6.72 0.79 12.03
N THR A 159 7.06 0.13 10.92
CA THR A 159 8.46 -0.07 10.51
C THR A 159 9.13 1.25 10.17
N LEU A 160 8.46 2.15 9.43
CA LEU A 160 9.01 3.47 9.12
C LEU A 160 9.15 4.32 10.38
N ALA A 161 8.14 4.32 11.27
CA ALA A 161 8.23 5.02 12.55
C ALA A 161 9.40 4.53 13.40
N ALA A 162 9.59 3.21 13.51
CA ALA A 162 10.72 2.63 14.23
C ALA A 162 12.08 3.06 13.65
N LYS A 163 12.21 3.13 12.32
CA LYS A 163 13.43 3.65 11.67
C LYS A 163 13.67 5.11 12.00
N ILE A 164 12.63 5.95 12.02
CA ILE A 164 12.74 7.36 12.39
C ILE A 164 13.15 7.51 13.86
N TYR A 165 12.58 6.72 14.77
CA TYR A 165 12.99 6.72 16.18
C TYR A 165 14.45 6.31 16.33
N LEU A 166 14.92 5.30 15.59
CA LEU A 166 16.32 4.92 15.59
C LEU A 166 17.22 6.06 15.07
N ALA A 167 16.86 6.68 13.95
CA ALA A 167 17.61 7.79 13.35
C ALA A 167 17.64 9.05 14.24
N THR A 168 16.67 9.21 15.14
CA THR A 168 16.57 10.33 16.09
C THR A 168 17.04 9.97 17.50
N ASN A 169 17.88 8.94 17.63
CA ASN A 169 18.48 8.49 18.90
C ASN A 169 17.48 8.01 19.97
N GLN A 170 16.30 7.53 19.57
CA GLN A 170 15.29 6.93 20.45
C GLN A 170 15.27 5.40 20.24
N LYS A 171 16.38 4.73 20.56
CA LYS A 171 16.59 3.31 20.28
C LYS A 171 15.61 2.40 21.00
N GLU A 172 15.36 2.64 22.29
CA GLU A 172 14.49 1.81 23.12
C GLU A 172 13.06 1.80 22.55
N LYS A 173 12.55 2.99 22.20
CA LYS A 173 11.24 3.17 21.57
C LYS A 173 11.15 2.51 20.19
N SER A 174 12.21 2.58 19.40
CA SER A 174 12.31 1.90 18.11
C SER A 174 12.15 0.39 18.27
N ILE A 175 12.87 -0.21 19.23
CA ILE A 175 12.84 -1.65 19.50
C ILE A 175 11.46 -2.07 20.03
N GLU A 176 10.90 -1.31 20.96
CA GLU A 176 9.57 -1.57 21.52
C GLU A 176 8.50 -1.67 20.44
N LEU A 177 8.51 -0.75 19.46
CA LEU A 177 7.56 -0.77 18.34
C LEU A 177 7.69 -2.05 17.49
N ILE A 178 8.91 -2.46 17.16
CA ILE A 178 9.14 -3.66 16.35
C ILE A 178 8.78 -4.93 17.12
N HIS A 179 9.05 -4.99 18.42
CA HIS A 179 8.65 -6.11 19.28
C HIS A 179 7.13 -6.26 19.43
N GLY A 180 6.36 -5.19 19.17
CA GLY A 180 4.90 -5.26 19.11
C GLY A 180 4.35 -5.99 17.89
N LEU A 181 5.19 -6.29 16.87
CA LEU A 181 4.76 -7.01 15.67
C LEU A 181 4.70 -8.53 15.91
N PRO A 182 3.85 -9.28 15.17
CA PRO A 182 3.79 -10.73 15.27
C PRO A 182 5.15 -11.39 14.98
N SER A 183 5.55 -12.34 15.83
CA SER A 183 6.74 -13.17 15.56
C SER A 183 6.49 -14.14 14.39
N LEU A 184 7.53 -14.75 13.83
CA LEU A 184 7.41 -15.82 12.81
C LEU A 184 6.43 -16.94 13.22
N TYR A 185 6.42 -17.35 14.49
CA TYR A 185 5.48 -18.36 14.98
C TYR A 185 3.99 -17.94 14.94
N HIS A 186 3.73 -16.64 14.91
CA HIS A 186 2.40 -16.03 14.93
C HIS A 186 1.94 -15.58 13.54
N THR A 187 2.69 -15.85 12.47
CA THR A 187 2.30 -15.49 11.11
C THR A 187 1.13 -16.34 10.63
N SER A 188 0.42 -15.83 9.62
CA SER A 188 -0.75 -16.51 9.05
C SER A 188 -0.42 -17.90 8.54
N ASN A 189 0.69 -18.09 7.83
CA ASN A 189 1.04 -19.38 7.25
C ASN A 189 1.33 -20.44 8.33
N GLN A 190 2.01 -20.05 9.41
CA GLN A 190 2.25 -20.94 10.55
C GLN A 190 0.96 -21.35 11.28
N ARG A 191 -0.07 -20.49 11.27
CA ARG A 191 -1.38 -20.76 11.88
C ARG A 191 -2.32 -21.49 10.95
N LEU A 192 -2.27 -21.21 9.64
CA LEU A 192 -3.10 -21.81 8.61
C LEU A 192 -2.88 -23.32 8.54
N GLU A 193 -1.63 -23.77 8.70
CA GLU A 193 -1.26 -25.18 8.78
C GLU A 193 -2.06 -25.93 9.86
N GLN A 194 -2.40 -25.26 10.97
CA GLN A 194 -3.11 -25.84 12.12
C GLN A 194 -4.61 -26.04 11.87
N LEU A 195 -5.17 -25.50 10.78
CA LEU A 195 -6.59 -25.61 10.46
C LEU A 195 -6.94 -26.91 9.71
N PHE A 196 -5.95 -27.60 9.16
CA PHE A 196 -6.17 -28.75 8.30
C PHE A 196 -5.75 -30.06 8.97
N ASP A 197 -6.50 -31.13 8.68
CA ASP A 197 -6.12 -32.48 9.11
C ASP A 197 -4.85 -32.92 8.38
N LYS A 198 -3.89 -33.45 9.14
CA LYS A 198 -2.56 -33.87 8.68
C LYS A 198 -2.58 -34.91 7.56
N ASN A 199 -3.69 -35.63 7.39
CA ASN A 199 -3.85 -36.66 6.35
C ASN A 199 -4.47 -36.12 5.07
N THR A 200 -4.64 -34.80 4.94
CA THR A 200 -5.27 -34.18 3.78
C THR A 200 -4.25 -33.56 2.84
N LYS A 201 -4.60 -33.51 1.55
CA LYS A 201 -3.84 -32.77 0.56
C LYS A 201 -3.73 -31.28 0.94
N ALA A 202 -4.80 -30.69 1.48
CA ALA A 202 -4.81 -29.29 1.90
C ALA A 202 -3.75 -28.98 2.97
N TYR A 203 -3.58 -29.85 3.97
CA TYR A 203 -2.49 -29.73 4.94
C TYR A 203 -1.12 -29.77 4.27
N MET A 204 -0.90 -30.75 3.38
CA MET A 204 0.38 -30.88 2.67
C MET A 204 0.69 -29.67 1.78
N ASP A 205 -0.33 -29.11 1.10
CA ASP A 205 -0.18 -27.92 0.27
C ASP A 205 0.24 -26.71 1.13
N VAL A 206 -0.40 -26.49 2.29
CA VAL A 206 -0.04 -25.40 3.21
C VAL A 206 1.34 -25.60 3.84
N LEU A 207 1.67 -26.83 4.27
CA LEU A 207 2.98 -27.16 4.83
C LEU A 207 4.09 -26.88 3.81
N ASN A 208 3.88 -27.23 2.54
CA ASN A 208 4.84 -26.96 1.47
C ASN A 208 5.04 -25.46 1.22
N GLU A 209 3.98 -24.66 1.27
CA GLU A 209 4.09 -23.19 1.16
C GLU A 209 4.82 -22.59 2.37
N ASN A 210 4.51 -23.05 3.60
CA ASN A 210 5.23 -22.64 4.81
C ASN A 210 6.73 -22.98 4.71
N LEU A 211 7.06 -24.20 4.27
CA LEU A 211 8.44 -24.63 4.06
C LEU A 211 9.17 -23.74 3.04
N LYS A 212 8.54 -23.35 1.94
CA LYS A 212 9.14 -22.43 0.97
C LYS A 212 9.44 -21.07 1.59
N GLU A 213 8.47 -20.48 2.31
CA GLU A 213 8.65 -19.16 2.93
C GLU A 213 9.79 -19.17 3.97
N VAL A 214 9.78 -20.14 4.88
CA VAL A 214 10.83 -20.28 5.91
C VAL A 214 12.19 -20.54 5.27
N SER A 215 12.24 -21.37 4.23
CA SER A 215 13.47 -21.68 3.48
C SER A 215 14.05 -20.45 2.79
N SER A 216 13.20 -19.64 2.15
CA SER A 216 13.62 -18.38 1.52
C SER A 216 14.16 -17.40 2.57
N LEU A 217 13.46 -17.23 3.70
CA LEU A 217 13.94 -16.39 4.81
C LEU A 217 15.27 -16.87 5.38
N PHE A 218 15.43 -18.18 5.57
CA PHE A 218 16.66 -18.78 6.05
C PHE A 218 17.82 -18.55 5.07
N GLY A 219 17.61 -18.78 3.76
CA GLY A 219 18.60 -18.51 2.73
C GLY A 219 19.07 -17.05 2.72
N ASP A 220 18.15 -16.09 2.82
CA ASP A 220 18.48 -14.66 2.91
C ASP A 220 19.33 -14.33 4.16
N LYS A 221 19.01 -14.92 5.32
CA LYS A 221 19.79 -14.69 6.55
C LYS A 221 21.15 -15.39 6.51
N LEU A 222 21.21 -16.59 5.94
CA LEU A 222 22.45 -17.36 5.83
C LEU A 222 23.47 -16.69 4.92
N ILE A 223 23.06 -16.14 3.76
CA ILE A 223 24.02 -15.40 2.93
C ILE A 223 24.46 -14.10 3.59
N LYS A 224 23.55 -13.37 4.26
CA LYS A 224 23.89 -12.13 4.96
C LYS A 224 24.89 -12.37 6.10
N SER A 225 24.76 -13.48 6.83
CA SER A 225 25.71 -13.83 7.90
C SER A 225 27.10 -14.11 7.37
N ILE A 226 27.25 -14.56 6.12
CA ILE A 226 28.55 -14.72 5.45
C ILE A 226 29.03 -13.39 4.87
N TYR A 227 28.17 -12.68 4.15
CA TYR A 227 28.53 -11.46 3.43
C TYR A 227 28.98 -10.33 4.37
N TYR A 228 28.26 -10.14 5.48
CA TYR A 228 28.53 -9.10 6.45
C TYR A 228 29.46 -9.54 7.60
N ASP A 229 30.02 -10.75 7.56
CA ASP A 229 31.03 -11.18 8.54
C ASP A 229 32.30 -10.33 8.38
N LEU A 230 32.70 -9.66 9.46
CA LEU A 230 33.89 -8.79 9.49
C LEU A 230 35.18 -9.60 9.63
N ASN A 231 35.09 -10.88 10.01
CA ASN A 231 36.26 -11.75 10.20
C ASN A 231 36.66 -12.50 8.93
N LEU A 232 35.88 -12.38 7.85
CA LEU A 232 36.16 -13.05 6.58
C LEU A 232 36.64 -12.04 5.53
N THR A 233 37.70 -12.39 4.82
CA THR A 233 38.11 -11.72 3.59
C THR A 233 37.10 -11.95 2.47
N ASN A 234 37.10 -11.10 1.45
CA ASN A 234 36.21 -11.28 0.29
C ASN A 234 36.42 -12.63 -0.41
N THR A 235 37.66 -13.12 -0.47
CA THR A 235 38.00 -14.43 -1.02
C THR A 235 37.37 -15.55 -0.20
N GLU A 236 37.51 -15.52 1.13
CA GLU A 236 36.91 -16.53 2.01
C GLU A 236 35.38 -16.53 1.93
N LYS A 237 34.77 -15.35 1.88
CA LYS A 237 33.31 -15.22 1.70
C LYS A 237 32.86 -15.88 0.39
N LYS A 238 33.56 -15.61 -0.72
CA LYS A 238 33.27 -16.21 -2.03
C LYS A 238 33.39 -17.73 -1.99
N THR A 239 34.51 -18.25 -1.50
CA THR A 239 34.74 -19.70 -1.39
C THR A 239 33.68 -20.39 -0.52
N LYS A 240 33.27 -19.77 0.59
CA LYS A 240 32.23 -20.30 1.48
C LYS A 240 30.87 -20.35 0.79
N ILE A 241 30.50 -19.32 0.03
CA ILE A 241 29.24 -19.29 -0.74
C ILE A 241 29.25 -20.33 -1.87
N GLU A 242 30.34 -20.43 -2.63
CA GLU A 242 30.47 -21.43 -3.71
C GLU A 242 30.35 -22.86 -3.17
N SER A 243 31.03 -23.13 -2.05
CA SER A 243 30.97 -24.45 -1.39
C SER A 243 29.56 -24.77 -0.90
N LEU A 244 28.89 -23.80 -0.30
CA LEU A 244 27.51 -23.93 0.19
C LEU A 244 26.53 -24.18 -0.97
N LEU A 245 26.62 -23.41 -2.06
CA LEU A 245 25.77 -23.58 -3.23
C LEU A 245 25.99 -24.94 -3.90
N LYS A 246 27.24 -25.43 -3.97
CA LYS A 246 27.52 -26.77 -4.47
C LYS A 246 26.84 -27.85 -3.64
N TRP A 247 26.91 -27.73 -2.31
CA TRP A 247 26.24 -28.68 -1.41
C TRP A 247 24.71 -28.62 -1.54
N LEU A 248 24.13 -27.42 -1.51
CA LEU A 248 22.68 -27.21 -1.67
C LEU A 248 22.16 -27.70 -3.03
N CYS A 249 22.94 -27.55 -4.11
CA CYS A 249 22.58 -28.04 -5.44
C CYS A 249 22.36 -29.55 -5.44
N ILE A 250 23.22 -30.30 -4.74
CA ILE A 250 23.10 -31.76 -4.61
C ILE A 250 21.82 -32.11 -3.83
N GLU A 251 21.60 -31.46 -2.69
CA GLU A 251 20.49 -31.78 -1.78
C GLU A 251 19.13 -31.24 -2.24
N SER A 252 19.10 -30.27 -3.17
CA SER A 252 17.86 -29.66 -3.68
C SER A 252 16.90 -30.66 -4.32
N LYS A 253 17.41 -31.81 -4.80
CA LYS A 253 16.61 -32.90 -5.37
C LYS A 253 15.86 -33.71 -4.31
N ASN A 254 16.29 -33.63 -3.06
CA ASN A 254 15.77 -34.46 -1.97
C ASN A 254 14.70 -33.73 -1.14
N TYR A 255 14.74 -32.38 -1.08
CA TYR A 255 13.88 -31.60 -0.21
C TYR A 255 13.43 -30.29 -0.85
N ILE A 256 12.11 -30.03 -0.84
CA ILE A 256 11.47 -28.83 -1.43
C ILE A 256 12.10 -27.54 -0.89
N GLY A 257 12.36 -27.47 0.43
CA GLY A 257 12.94 -26.28 1.05
C GLY A 257 14.39 -25.99 0.63
N VAL A 258 15.18 -27.03 0.32
CA VAL A 258 16.60 -26.87 -0.02
C VAL A 258 16.78 -26.17 -1.37
N ALA A 259 15.92 -26.46 -2.35
CA ALA A 259 15.91 -25.76 -3.63
C ALA A 259 15.64 -24.25 -3.44
N GLU A 260 14.75 -23.89 -2.53
CA GLU A 260 14.43 -22.49 -2.24
C GLU A 260 15.59 -21.77 -1.54
N ILE A 261 16.26 -22.42 -0.58
CA ILE A 261 17.48 -21.90 0.06
C ILE A 261 18.55 -21.64 -1.00
N TYR A 262 18.79 -22.61 -1.90
CA TYR A 262 19.75 -22.48 -2.99
C TYR A 262 19.44 -21.25 -3.85
N ASN A 263 18.20 -21.14 -4.34
CA ASN A 263 17.78 -20.05 -5.22
C ASN A 263 17.98 -18.69 -4.55
N GLN A 264 17.57 -18.57 -3.28
CA GLN A 264 17.71 -17.32 -2.54
C GLN A 264 19.17 -16.91 -2.35
N ILE A 265 20.04 -17.84 -1.96
CA ILE A 265 21.47 -17.58 -1.79
C ILE A 265 22.10 -17.22 -3.13
N TYR A 266 21.82 -17.97 -4.18
CA TYR A 266 22.36 -17.72 -5.52
C TYR A 266 22.00 -16.31 -6.02
N ASN A 267 20.72 -15.94 -5.95
CA ASN A 267 20.24 -14.63 -6.40
C ASN A 267 20.89 -13.48 -5.63
N ARG A 268 21.01 -13.62 -4.30
CA ARG A 268 21.68 -12.61 -3.46
C ARG A 268 23.19 -12.54 -3.73
N ALA A 269 23.85 -13.68 -3.97
CA ALA A 269 25.28 -13.71 -4.29
C ALA A 269 25.58 -13.00 -5.61
N MET A 270 24.74 -13.19 -6.64
CA MET A 270 24.81 -12.45 -7.90
C MET A 270 24.65 -10.95 -7.68
N HIS A 271 23.66 -10.54 -6.87
CA HIS A 271 23.44 -9.14 -6.52
C HIS A 271 24.66 -8.52 -5.80
N TYR A 272 25.29 -9.27 -4.89
CA TYR A 272 26.50 -8.87 -4.19
C TYR A 272 27.78 -8.97 -5.02
N LYS A 273 27.69 -9.41 -6.30
CA LYS A 273 28.84 -9.64 -7.20
C LYS A 273 29.87 -10.61 -6.63
N MET A 274 29.38 -11.65 -5.94
CA MET A 274 30.22 -12.68 -5.32
C MET A 274 30.41 -13.92 -6.19
N LEU A 275 29.58 -14.08 -7.22
CA LEU A 275 29.67 -15.10 -8.27
C LEU A 275 29.88 -14.36 -9.59
#